data_AF-A0A925XGS3-F1
#
_entry.id   AF-A0A925XGS3-F1
#
_cell.length_a   1.000
_cell.length_b   1.000
_cell.length_c   1.000
_cell.angle_alpha   90.00
_cell.angle_beta   90.00
_cell.angle_gamma   90.00
#
_symmetry.space_group_name_H-M   'P 1'
#
loop_
_entity.id
_entity.type
_entity.pdbx_description
1 polymer ?
#
loop_
_entity_poly.entity_id
_entity_poly.type
_entity_poly.pdbx_seq_one_letter_code
_entity_poly.pdbx_strand_id
1 'polypeptide(L)'
;ANERIRWAWLTSQSRPPTDRELAATQQLLDAERLSFAADPTAVAELLKTGLAPVPPDLDRTELAAWTSVARTLFNLNEFVTRN
;
A
#
# COMPACT_ATOMS: atom_id res chain seq x y z
N ALA A 1 -10.57 6.08 2.44
CA ALA A 1 -9.56 5.17 1.82
C ALA A 1 -9.67 5.16 0.30
N ASN A 2 -10.87 4.98 -0.28
CA ASN A 2 -11.09 4.93 -1.73
C ASN A 2 -10.41 6.04 -2.55
N GLU A 3 -10.45 7.30 -2.13
CA GLU A 3 -9.78 8.40 -2.84
C GLU A 3 -8.25 8.23 -2.87
N ARG A 4 -7.65 7.80 -1.74
CA ARG A 4 -6.21 7.49 -1.67
C ARG A 4 -5.84 6.31 -2.54
N ILE A 5 -6.69 5.28 -2.63
CA ILE A 5 -6.48 4.14 -3.54
C ILE A 5 -6.54 4.60 -5.00
N ARG A 6 -7.57 5.37 -5.38
CA ARG A 6 -7.69 5.91 -6.74
C ARG A 6 -6.49 6.78 -7.12
N TRP A 7 -6.04 7.62 -6.20
CA TRP A 7 -4.82 8.41 -6.38
C TRP A 7 -3.59 7.52 -6.58
N ALA A 8 -3.38 6.50 -5.74
CA ALA A 8 -2.24 5.59 -5.86
C ALA A 8 -2.22 4.86 -7.22
N TRP A 9 -3.37 4.37 -7.68
CA TRP A 9 -3.52 3.76 -9.00
C TRP A 9 -3.25 4.73 -10.15
N LEU A 10 -3.75 5.96 -10.07
CA LEU A 10 -3.46 6.99 -11.08
C LEU A 10 -1.97 7.31 -11.13
N THR A 11 -1.34 7.43 -9.97
CA THR A 11 0.10 7.77 -9.87
C THR A 11 0.99 6.62 -10.33
N SER A 12 0.65 5.37 -10.02
CA SER A 12 1.49 4.23 -10.39
C SER A 12 1.18 3.70 -11.81
N GLN A 13 -0.11 3.57 -12.16
CA GLN A 13 -0.54 2.92 -13.41
C GLN A 13 -0.98 3.92 -14.50
N SER A 14 -0.92 5.23 -14.25
CA SER A 14 -1.37 6.28 -15.19
C SER A 14 -2.84 6.16 -15.63
N ARG A 15 -3.68 5.44 -14.88
CA ARG A 15 -5.12 5.28 -15.12
C ARG A 15 -5.87 5.06 -13.81
N PRO A 16 -7.18 5.37 -13.75
CA PRO A 16 -7.98 4.99 -12.60
C PRO A 16 -8.13 3.46 -12.51
N PRO A 17 -8.35 2.92 -11.30
CA PRO A 17 -8.72 1.52 -11.15
C PRO A 17 -10.14 1.31 -11.68
N THR A 18 -10.38 0.13 -12.22
CA THR A 18 -11.74 -0.41 -12.38
C THR A 18 -12.36 -0.68 -11.01
N ASP A 19 -13.69 -0.88 -10.95
CA ASP A 19 -14.37 -1.15 -9.68
C ASP A 19 -13.87 -2.44 -9.00
N ARG A 20 -13.51 -3.45 -9.81
CA ARG A 20 -12.93 -4.70 -9.30
C ARG A 20 -11.54 -4.48 -8.70
N GLU A 21 -10.69 -3.71 -9.37
CA GLU A 21 -9.34 -3.38 -8.87
C GLU A 21 -9.40 -2.53 -7.60
N LEU A 22 -10.33 -1.56 -7.55
CA LEU A 22 -10.57 -0.74 -6.36
C LEU A 22 -10.99 -1.62 -5.19
N ALA A 23 -11.96 -2.52 -5.40
CA ALA A 23 -12.43 -3.43 -4.37
C ALA A 23 -11.32 -4.38 -3.88
N ALA A 24 -10.54 -4.96 -4.80
CA ALA A 24 -9.42 -5.83 -4.46
C ALA A 24 -8.32 -5.09 -3.68
N THR A 25 -7.99 -3.86 -4.07
CA THR A 25 -6.99 -3.04 -3.36
C THR A 25 -7.48 -2.63 -1.97
N GLN A 26 -8.78 -2.35 -1.82
CA GLN A 26 -9.38 -2.04 -0.53
C GLN A 26 -9.36 -3.26 0.40
N GLN A 27 -9.70 -4.45 -0.12
CA GLN A 27 -9.59 -5.71 0.62
C GLN A 27 -8.16 -6.00 1.07
N LEU A 28 -7.17 -5.78 0.19
CA LEU A 28 -5.75 -5.90 0.55
C LEU A 28 -5.39 -4.93 1.68
N LEU A 29 -5.74 -3.65 1.56
CA LEU A 29 -5.45 -2.65 2.58
C LEU A 29 -6.04 -3.03 3.94
N ASP A 30 -7.28 -3.52 3.96
CA ASP A 30 -7.94 -3.90 5.22
C ASP A 30 -7.34 -5.17 5.81
N ALA A 31 -6.95 -6.15 4.98
CA ALA A 31 -6.25 -7.35 5.43
C ALA A 31 -4.88 -7.00 6.04
N GLU A 32 -4.12 -6.12 5.40
CA GLU A 32 -2.80 -5.68 5.89
C GLU A 32 -2.92 -4.90 7.20
N ARG A 33 -3.93 -4.04 7.34
CA ARG A 33 -4.21 -3.36 8.61
C ARG A 33 -4.45 -4.33 9.75
N LEU A 34 -5.29 -5.35 9.53
CA LEU A 34 -5.57 -6.37 10.54
C LEU A 34 -4.32 -7.19 10.89
N SER A 35 -3.58 -7.60 9.88
CA SER A 35 -2.32 -8.36 10.04
C SER A 35 -1.29 -7.57 10.85
N PHE A 36 -1.02 -6.32 10.46
CA PHE A 36 -0.05 -5.46 11.14
C PHE A 36 -0.51 -4.94 12.50
N ALA A 37 -1.82 -4.80 12.74
CA ALA A 37 -2.33 -4.52 14.07
C ALA A 37 -2.13 -5.70 15.03
N ALA A 38 -2.21 -6.93 14.52
CA ALA A 38 -1.97 -8.15 15.29
C ALA A 38 -0.47 -8.45 15.50
N ASP A 39 0.41 -7.91 14.67
CA ASP A 39 1.87 -8.10 14.75
C ASP A 39 2.65 -6.77 14.64
N PRO A 40 2.81 -6.04 15.77
CA PRO A 40 3.63 -4.83 15.82
C PRO A 40 5.12 -5.06 15.50
N THR A 41 5.62 -6.28 15.69
CA THR A 41 7.01 -6.61 15.35
C THR A 41 7.19 -6.60 13.83
N ALA A 42 6.26 -7.19 13.07
CA ALA A 42 6.27 -7.11 11.61
C ALA A 42 6.21 -5.67 11.08
N VAL A 43 5.46 -4.78 11.74
CA VAL A 43 5.46 -3.34 11.42
C VAL A 43 6.84 -2.73 11.57
N ALA A 44 7.51 -2.96 12.71
CA ALA A 44 8.84 -2.44 12.95
C ALA A 44 9.87 -2.99 11.94
N GLU A 45 9.77 -4.29 11.65
CA GLU A 45 10.64 -4.99 10.70
C GLU A 45 10.46 -4.52 9.26
N LEU A 46 9.25 -4.14 8.84
CA LEU A 46 9.01 -3.56 7.53
C LEU A 46 9.50 -2.11 7.48
N LEU A 47 9.14 -1.28 8.47
CA LEU A 47 9.44 0.15 8.42
C LEU A 47 10.94 0.45 8.57
N LYS A 48 11.73 -0.44 9.17
CA LYS A 48 13.20 -0.30 9.22
C LYS A 48 13.90 -0.49 7.87
N THR A 49 13.23 -1.07 6.86
CA THR A 49 13.86 -1.28 5.55
C THR A 49 13.80 -0.06 4.64
N GLY A 50 13.08 1.00 5.03
CA GLY A 50 12.95 2.23 4.27
C GLY A 50 14.20 3.12 4.34
N LEU A 51 14.51 3.82 3.23
CA LEU A 51 15.60 4.80 3.18
C LEU A 51 15.28 6.12 3.89
N ALA A 52 13.99 6.49 3.94
CA ALA A 52 13.52 7.70 4.58
C ALA A 52 13.18 7.44 6.06
N PRO A 53 13.48 8.38 6.97
CA PRO A 53 13.06 8.25 8.36
C PRO A 53 11.52 8.25 8.46
N VAL A 54 10.99 7.43 9.36
CA VAL A 54 9.55 7.39 9.66
C VAL A 54 9.18 8.65 10.47
N PRO A 55 8.24 9.49 10.00
CA PRO A 55 7.71 10.60 10.78
C PRO A 55 7.11 10.12 12.12
N PRO A 56 7.39 10.83 13.24
CA PRO A 56 6.97 10.40 14.57
C PRO A 56 5.46 10.51 14.81
N ASP A 57 4.77 11.33 14.03
CA ASP A 57 3.34 11.65 14.11
C ASP A 57 2.46 10.71 13.24
N LEU A 58 3.07 9.81 12.47
CA LEU A 58 2.35 8.84 11.65
C LEU A 58 2.02 7.57 12.42
N ASP A 59 0.81 7.06 12.20
CA ASP A 59 0.43 5.71 12.59
C ASP A 59 1.29 4.71 11.79
N ARG A 60 2.08 3.92 12.53
CA ARG A 60 3.03 2.96 11.97
C ARG A 60 2.33 1.78 11.30
N THR A 61 1.20 1.33 11.83
CA THR A 61 0.42 0.23 11.26
C THR A 61 -0.21 0.68 9.94
N GLU A 62 -0.77 1.89 9.89
CA GLU A 62 -1.31 2.47 8.66
C GLU A 62 -0.19 2.67 7.62
N LEU A 63 0.99 3.16 8.03
CA LEU A 63 2.14 3.32 7.15
C LEU A 63 2.62 1.97 6.58
N ALA A 64 2.72 0.93 7.41
CA ALA A 64 3.09 -0.42 6.98
C ALA A 64 2.07 -1.00 5.99
N ALA A 65 0.77 -0.86 6.27
CA ALA A 65 -0.29 -1.34 5.39
C ALA A 65 -0.25 -0.65 4.01
N TRP A 66 -0.10 0.67 3.97
CA TRP A 66 0.04 1.40 2.70
C TRP A 66 1.35 1.09 1.97
N THR A 67 2.42 0.77 2.71
CA THR A 67 3.68 0.29 2.11
C THR A 67 3.45 -1.04 1.39
N SER A 68 2.68 -1.97 1.96
CA SER A 68 2.34 -3.22 1.29
C SER A 68 1.51 -2.98 0.02
N VAL A 69 0.46 -2.13 0.10
CA VAL A 69 -0.34 -1.74 -1.07
C VAL A 69 0.53 -1.15 -2.19
N ALA A 70 1.42 -0.21 -1.85
CA ALA A 70 2.32 0.41 -2.83
C ALA A 70 3.24 -0.64 -3.49
N ARG A 71 3.82 -1.56 -2.71
CA ARG A 71 4.62 -2.67 -3.24
C ARG A 71 3.82 -3.55 -4.19
N THR A 72 2.55 -3.86 -3.88
CA THR A 72 1.69 -4.63 -4.78
C THR A 72 1.47 -3.89 -6.10
N LEU A 73 1.13 -2.60 -6.05
CA LEU A 73 0.91 -1.80 -7.26
C LEU A 73 2.18 -1.73 -8.14
N PHE A 74 3.35 -1.52 -7.53
CA PHE A 74 4.62 -1.48 -8.25
C PHE A 74 5.08 -2.84 -8.81
N ASN A 75 4.49 -3.95 -8.37
CA ASN A 75 4.76 -5.28 -8.91
C ASN A 75 3.72 -5.74 -9.95
N LEU A 76 2.71 -4.92 -10.27
CA LEU A 76 1.78 -5.23 -11.34
C LEU A 76 2.51 -5.21 -12.69
N ASN A 77 2.12 -6.12 -13.61
CA ASN A 77 2.77 -6.24 -14.91
C ASN A 77 2.66 -4.93 -15.71
N GLU A 78 1.56 -4.21 -15.55
CA GLU A 78 1.31 -2.89 -16.14
C GLU A 78 2.27 -1.80 -15.62
N PHE A 79 2.89 -1.99 -14.44
CA PHE A 79 3.93 -1.10 -13.91
C PHE A 79 5.32 -1.50 -14.40
N VAL A 80 5.61 -2.81 -14.41
CA VAL A 80 6.93 -3.34 -14.76
C VAL A 80 7.18 -3.32 -16.27
N THR A 81 6.13 -3.53 -17.08
CA THR A 81 6.22 -3.66 -18.53
C THR A 81 5.49 -2.51 -19.21
N ARG A 82 6.24 -1.66 -19.94
CA ARG A 82 5.65 -0.72 -20.91
C ARG A 82 5.24 -1.52 -22.15
N ASN A 83 3.93 -1.72 -22.35
CA ASN A 83 3.37 -2.14 -23.64
C ASN A 83 3.14 -0.94 -24.56
#